data_AF-A0A317Z6L4-F1
#
_entry.id   AF-A0A317Z6L4-F1
#
_cell.length_a   1.000
_cell.length_b   1.000
_cell.length_c   1.000
_cell.angle_alpha   90.00
_cell.angle_beta   90.00
_cell.angle_gamma   90.00
#
_symmetry.space_group_name_H-M   'P 1'
#
loop_
_entity.id
_entity.type
_entity.pdbx_description
1 polymer ?
#
loop_
_entity_poly.entity_id
_entity_poly.type
_entity_poly.pdbx_seq_one_letter_code
_entity_poly.pdbx_strand_id
1 'polypeptide(L)'
;EFLDLLEGIGLLKTFVRQSENTTQFVYELIPPPTAERFFNDPMLSIYFYEAVGQERYHTLKNHFMPTQLDLAGFSNVTKKFTDVFKVPKKQAVTSDVALKASQYQGVDLTDVTFDFELLADMLQTHYVSQTILSEPTKSLIVQLATLYRLSPDVMKTIILKSLNADQSLS
;
A
#
# COMPACT_ATOMS: atom_id res chain seq x y z
N GLU A 1 5.94 31.29 -12.48
CA GLU A 1 5.87 30.55 -13.76
C GLU A 1 6.23 29.08 -13.62
N PHE A 2 7.49 28.68 -13.41
CA PHE A 2 7.82 27.24 -13.28
C PHE A 2 7.22 26.54 -12.05
N LEU A 3 7.05 27.27 -10.95
CA LEU A 3 6.44 26.76 -9.73
C LEU A 3 4.96 26.43 -9.95
N ASP A 4 4.24 27.35 -10.61
CA ASP A 4 2.82 27.19 -10.95
C ASP A 4 2.59 26.00 -11.89
N LEU A 5 3.54 25.71 -12.79
CA LEU A 5 3.50 24.53 -13.65
C LEU A 5 3.63 23.22 -12.85
N LEU A 6 4.54 23.19 -11.86
CA LEU A 6 4.72 22.02 -11.00
C LEU A 6 3.51 21.78 -10.08
N GLU A 7 2.90 22.86 -9.59
CA GLU A 7 1.64 22.78 -8.84
C GLU A 7 0.50 22.28 -9.73
N GLY A 8 0.35 22.87 -10.92
CA GLY A 8 -0.71 22.53 -11.87
C GLY A 8 -0.66 21.09 -12.39
N ILE A 9 0.54 20.55 -12.61
CA ILE A 9 0.73 19.15 -13.01
C ILE A 9 0.76 18.18 -11.82
N GLY A 10 0.65 18.68 -10.58
CA GLY A 10 0.51 17.87 -9.37
C GLY A 10 1.82 17.29 -8.81
N LEU A 11 2.97 17.85 -9.18
CA LEU A 11 4.30 17.43 -8.69
C LEU A 11 4.77 18.23 -7.46
N LEU A 12 4.06 19.29 -7.11
CA LEU A 12 4.35 20.14 -5.97
C LEU A 12 3.05 20.53 -5.26
N LYS A 13 3.04 20.45 -3.93
CA LYS A 13 2.04 21.12 -3.10
C LYS A 13 2.69 22.25 -2.33
N THR A 14 2.03 23.39 -2.33
CA THR A 14 2.48 24.59 -1.63
C THR A 14 1.51 24.94 -0.53
N PHE A 15 2.03 25.11 0.68
CA PHE A 15 1.28 25.53 1.84
C PHE A 15 1.84 26.85 2.34
N VAL A 16 0.95 27.74 2.78
CA VAL A 16 1.35 29.05 3.33
C VAL A 16 0.79 29.21 4.74
N ARG A 17 1.63 29.71 5.65
CA ARG A 17 1.23 30.16 6.97
C ARG A 17 1.58 31.65 7.10
N GLN A 18 0.55 32.47 7.28
CA GLN A 18 0.71 33.88 7.56
C GLN A 18 0.62 34.14 9.06
N SER A 19 1.49 35.00 9.57
CA SER A 19 1.49 35.53 10.93
C SER A 19 1.75 37.03 10.86
N GLU A 20 1.43 37.77 11.92
CA GLU A 20 1.45 39.25 11.92
C GLU A 20 2.76 39.85 11.36
N ASN A 21 3.91 39.20 11.60
CA ASN A 21 5.22 39.69 11.15
C ASN A 21 5.95 38.77 10.15
N THR A 22 5.40 37.60 9.79
CA THR A 22 6.11 36.67 8.89
C THR A 22 5.14 35.86 8.02
N THR A 23 5.58 35.56 6.80
CA THR A 23 4.93 34.57 5.92
C THR A 23 5.89 33.40 5.74
N GLN A 24 5.39 32.19 5.95
CA GLN A 24 6.16 30.95 5.82
C GLN A 24 5.52 30.07 4.75
N PHE A 25 6.36 29.47 3.91
CA PHE A 25 5.93 28.52 2.90
C PHE A 25 6.49 27.12 3.21
N VAL A 26 5.68 26.10 2.97
CA VAL A 26 6.11 24.69 2.99
C VAL A 26 5.83 24.12 1.60
N TYR A 27 6.85 23.49 1.03
CA TYR A 27 6.80 22.87 -0.29
C TYR A 27 6.94 21.36 -0.12
N GLU A 28 5.92 20.61 -0.52
CA GLU A 28 5.91 19.15 -0.51
C GLU A 28 6.10 18.65 -1.95
N LEU A 29 7.23 17.98 -2.19
CA LEU A 29 7.51 17.34 -3.48
C LEU A 29 6.72 16.03 -3.60
N ILE A 30 5.95 15.91 -4.68
CA ILE A 30 5.15 14.74 -4.99
C ILE A 30 5.85 13.94 -6.09
N PRO A 31 6.07 12.62 -5.92
CA PRO A 31 6.64 11.80 -6.98
C PRO A 31 5.71 11.76 -8.20
N PRO A 32 6.26 11.67 -9.42
CA PRO A 32 5.44 11.55 -10.61
C PRO A 32 4.64 10.23 -10.60
N PRO A 33 3.52 10.17 -11.34
CA PRO A 33 2.80 8.92 -11.55
C PRO A 33 3.69 7.88 -12.22
N THR A 34 3.40 6.59 -11.98
CA THR A 34 4.01 5.50 -12.77
C THR A 34 3.62 5.64 -14.23
N ALA A 35 4.41 5.07 -15.15
CA ALA A 35 4.11 5.13 -16.58
C ALA A 35 2.71 4.61 -16.89
N GLU A 36 2.30 3.50 -16.26
CA GLU A 36 0.95 2.96 -16.40
C GLU A 36 -0.12 3.97 -16.00
N ARG A 37 0.01 4.60 -14.82
CA ARG A 37 -0.94 5.62 -14.37
C ARG A 37 -0.92 6.86 -15.28
N PHE A 38 0.24 7.28 -15.75
CA PHE A 38 0.39 8.42 -16.64
C PHE A 38 -0.31 8.21 -17.98
N PHE A 39 -0.08 7.07 -18.65
CA PHE A 39 -0.68 6.78 -19.96
C PHE A 39 -2.17 6.39 -19.87
N ASN A 40 -2.63 5.92 -18.70
CA ASN A 40 -4.04 5.61 -18.44
C ASN A 40 -4.84 6.81 -17.92
N ASP A 41 -4.19 7.90 -17.50
CA ASP A 41 -4.87 9.17 -17.18
C ASP A 41 -5.28 9.87 -18.48
N PRO A 42 -6.59 10.10 -18.74
CA PRO A 42 -7.04 10.66 -20.01
C PRO A 42 -6.48 12.06 -20.30
N MET A 43 -6.31 12.90 -19.28
CA MET A 43 -5.85 14.29 -19.47
C MET A 43 -4.35 14.31 -19.75
N LEU A 44 -3.54 13.63 -18.94
CA LEU A 44 -2.09 13.58 -19.13
C LEU A 44 -1.72 12.89 -20.44
N SER A 45 -2.41 11.80 -20.77
CA SER A 45 -2.16 11.00 -21.97
C SER A 45 -2.46 11.79 -23.25
N ILE A 46 -3.59 12.52 -23.30
CA ILE A 46 -3.95 13.38 -24.44
C ILE A 46 -3.00 14.58 -24.53
N TYR A 47 -2.73 15.27 -23.42
CA TYR A 47 -1.83 16.42 -23.44
C TYR A 47 -0.42 16.03 -23.91
N PHE A 48 0.07 14.88 -23.44
CA PHE A 48 1.35 14.34 -23.87
C PHE A 48 1.35 13.98 -25.36
N TYR A 49 0.28 13.34 -25.85
CA TYR A 49 0.11 13.02 -27.27
C TYR A 49 0.22 14.26 -28.16
N GLU A 50 -0.48 15.35 -27.80
CA GLU A 50 -0.41 16.62 -28.52
C GLU A 50 0.99 17.23 -28.47
N ALA A 51 1.67 17.15 -27.31
CA ALA A 51 2.99 17.75 -27.13
C ALA A 51 4.11 17.03 -27.89
N VAL A 52 4.06 15.69 -28.02
CA VAL A 52 5.14 14.90 -28.65
C VAL A 52 4.79 14.36 -30.03
N GLY A 53 3.52 14.37 -30.42
CA GLY A 53 3.02 13.80 -31.66
C GLY A 53 2.89 12.27 -31.64
N GLN A 54 2.19 11.75 -32.64
CA GLN A 54 1.74 10.35 -32.71
C GLN A 54 2.88 9.33 -32.63
N GLU A 55 3.91 9.46 -33.47
CA GLU A 55 5.00 8.48 -33.59
C GLU A 55 5.78 8.37 -32.27
N ARG A 56 6.12 9.52 -31.67
CA ARG A 56 6.86 9.57 -30.42
C ARG A 56 6.02 9.08 -29.25
N TYR A 57 4.74 9.42 -29.21
CA TYR A 57 3.81 8.93 -28.20
C TYR A 57 3.76 7.40 -28.18
N HIS A 58 3.53 6.76 -29.33
CA HIS A 58 3.47 5.30 -29.40
C HIS A 58 4.80 4.64 -29.04
N THR A 59 5.93 5.23 -29.47
CA THR A 59 7.26 4.73 -29.12
C THR A 59 7.47 4.72 -27.60
N LEU A 60 7.14 5.83 -26.93
CA LEU A 60 7.31 5.94 -25.47
C LEU A 60 6.31 5.08 -24.71
N LYS A 61 5.07 5.00 -25.17
CA LYS A 61 4.06 4.11 -24.58
C LYS A 61 4.52 2.65 -24.63
N ASN A 62 4.99 2.18 -25.77
CA ASN A 62 5.49 0.81 -25.93
C ASN A 62 6.76 0.54 -25.11
N HIS A 63 7.60 1.56 -24.91
CA HIS A 63 8.82 1.42 -24.11
C HIS A 63 8.53 1.32 -22.61
N PHE A 64 7.60 2.13 -22.10
CA PHE A 64 7.33 2.24 -20.66
C PHE A 64 6.14 1.41 -20.17
N MET A 65 5.24 0.97 -21.05
CA MET A 65 4.18 0.03 -20.69
C MET A 65 4.64 -1.40 -21.00
N PRO A 66 4.80 -2.26 -19.98
CA PRO A 66 5.14 -3.65 -20.20
C PRO A 66 4.05 -4.33 -21.02
N THR A 67 4.45 -5.11 -22.01
CA THR A 67 3.53 -5.97 -22.76
C THR A 67 2.95 -7.02 -21.82
N GLN A 68 1.63 -7.17 -21.80
CA GLN A 68 1.01 -8.30 -21.11
C GLN A 68 1.47 -9.60 -21.78
N LEU A 69 2.04 -10.49 -20.98
CA LEU A 69 2.42 -11.82 -21.45
C LEU A 69 1.14 -12.60 -21.75
N ASP A 70 1.06 -13.18 -22.96
CA ASP A 70 0.05 -14.19 -23.25
C ASP A 70 0.43 -15.48 -22.52
N LEU A 71 -0.35 -15.83 -21.50
CA LEU A 71 -0.17 -17.02 -20.68
C LEU A 71 -1.17 -18.13 -21.04
N ALA A 72 -1.83 -18.04 -22.21
CA ALA A 72 -2.70 -19.10 -22.68
C ALA A 72 -1.94 -20.45 -22.74
N GLY A 73 -2.49 -21.46 -22.06
CA GLY A 73 -1.87 -22.80 -21.97
C GLY A 73 -0.76 -22.94 -20.92
N PHE A 74 -0.41 -21.88 -20.19
CA PHE A 74 0.53 -21.95 -19.07
C PHE A 74 -0.20 -22.13 -17.74
N SER A 75 0.36 -22.96 -16.86
CA SER A 75 -0.08 -23.10 -15.47
C SER A 75 0.87 -22.35 -14.54
N ASN A 76 0.34 -21.56 -13.60
CA ASN A 76 1.15 -20.90 -12.58
C ASN A 76 1.71 -21.95 -11.59
N VAL A 77 3.04 -22.10 -11.59
CA VAL A 77 3.77 -23.02 -10.69
C VAL A 77 4.65 -22.27 -9.67
N THR A 78 4.41 -20.97 -9.50
CA THR A 78 5.15 -20.12 -8.55
C THR A 78 5.00 -20.71 -7.15
N LYS A 79 6.14 -20.98 -6.49
CA LYS A 79 6.15 -21.50 -5.13
C LYS A 79 5.71 -20.41 -4.16
N LYS A 80 4.87 -20.77 -3.19
CA LYS A 80 4.50 -19.85 -2.12
C LYS A 80 5.71 -19.63 -1.21
N PHE A 81 5.74 -18.51 -0.50
CA PHE A 81 6.84 -18.22 0.41
C PHE A 81 6.98 -19.29 1.50
N THR A 82 5.85 -19.77 2.03
CA THR A 82 5.78 -20.84 3.03
C THR A 82 6.30 -22.18 2.52
N ASP A 83 6.29 -22.41 1.20
CA ASP A 83 6.78 -23.65 0.60
C ASP A 83 8.32 -23.70 0.57
N VAL A 84 8.97 -22.54 0.52
CA VAL A 84 10.42 -22.41 0.31
C VAL A 84 11.14 -21.96 1.58
N PHE A 85 10.56 -21.02 2.31
CA PHE A 85 11.20 -20.38 3.46
C PHE A 85 10.61 -20.90 4.78
N LYS A 86 11.49 -21.31 5.69
CA LYS A 86 11.12 -21.57 7.08
C LYS A 86 11.26 -20.28 7.87
N VAL A 87 10.19 -19.87 8.54
CA VAL A 87 10.20 -18.69 9.41
C VAL A 87 11.29 -18.86 10.49
N PRO A 88 12.29 -17.98 10.56
CA PRO A 88 13.36 -18.05 11.56
C PRO A 88 12.79 -17.97 12.98
N LYS A 89 13.28 -18.83 13.89
CA LYS A 89 12.92 -18.71 15.31
C LYS A 89 13.73 -17.57 15.94
N LYS A 90 13.01 -16.54 16.40
CA LYS A 90 13.47 -15.44 17.26
C LYS A 90 14.60 -14.58 16.69
N GLN A 91 14.23 -13.43 16.15
CA GLN A 91 14.94 -12.18 16.42
C GLN A 91 13.90 -11.13 16.77
N ALA A 92 14.03 -10.52 17.94
CA ALA A 92 13.21 -9.37 18.32
C ALA A 92 13.62 -8.21 17.40
N VAL A 93 12.78 -7.90 16.42
CA VAL A 93 12.97 -6.72 15.58
C VAL A 93 12.29 -5.56 16.31
N THR A 94 13.09 -4.60 16.77
CA THR A 94 12.60 -3.31 17.22
C THR A 94 12.02 -2.58 16.00
N SER A 95 10.71 -2.39 15.97
CA SER A 95 10.00 -1.74 14.88
C SER A 95 10.15 -0.22 14.97
N ASP A 96 11.10 0.34 14.23
CA ASP A 96 11.28 1.80 14.07
C ASP A 96 11.35 2.24 12.59
N VAL A 97 10.63 1.54 11.71
CA VAL A 97 10.58 1.91 10.30
C VAL A 97 9.14 2.21 9.91
N ALA A 98 8.86 3.49 9.68
CA ALA A 98 7.68 3.93 8.94
C ALA A 98 7.76 3.32 7.53
N LEU A 99 7.03 2.22 7.34
CA LEU A 99 6.94 1.53 6.05
C LEU A 99 6.21 2.45 5.08
N LYS A 100 6.93 3.02 4.10
CA LYS A 100 6.28 3.68 2.96
C LYS A 100 5.53 2.60 2.17
N ALA A 101 4.24 2.82 1.96
CA ALA A 101 3.40 1.97 1.11
C ALA A 101 3.97 1.94 -0.31
N SER A 102 4.77 0.92 -0.60
CA SER A 102 5.06 0.50 -1.96
C SER A 102 3.93 -0.42 -2.41
N GLN A 103 3.65 -0.47 -3.72
CA GLN A 103 2.68 -1.39 -4.33
C GLN A 103 3.16 -2.86 -4.31
N TYR A 104 3.76 -3.28 -3.19
CA TYR A 104 4.05 -4.69 -2.95
C TYR A 104 2.74 -5.36 -2.56
N GLN A 105 2.25 -6.29 -3.41
CA GLN A 105 1.02 -7.05 -3.15
C GLN A 105 1.16 -8.03 -1.96
N GLY A 106 2.29 -8.02 -1.26
CA GLY A 106 2.54 -8.90 -0.13
C GLY A 106 3.00 -10.28 -0.57
N VAL A 107 3.28 -11.10 0.43
CA VAL A 107 3.48 -12.54 0.25
C VAL A 107 2.11 -13.20 0.18
N ASP A 108 1.92 -14.13 -0.77
CA ASP A 108 0.72 -14.98 -0.80
C ASP A 108 0.72 -15.95 0.39
N LEU A 109 -0.17 -15.70 1.35
CA LEU A 109 -0.39 -16.49 2.56
C LEU A 109 -1.78 -17.15 2.59
N THR A 110 -2.40 -17.35 1.44
CA THR A 110 -3.77 -17.90 1.31
C THR A 110 -3.98 -19.26 1.97
N ASP A 111 -2.93 -20.08 2.13
CA ASP A 111 -3.00 -21.39 2.78
C ASP A 111 -2.85 -21.33 4.31
N VAL A 112 -2.54 -20.16 4.87
CA VAL A 112 -2.44 -20.00 6.32
C VAL A 112 -3.83 -19.82 6.91
N THR A 113 -4.31 -20.88 7.55
CA THR A 113 -5.57 -20.84 8.28
C THR A 113 -5.38 -20.08 9.59
N PHE A 114 -6.04 -18.93 9.71
CA PHE A 114 -6.21 -18.21 10.96
C PHE A 114 -7.70 -18.17 11.31
N ASP A 115 -8.04 -18.52 12.55
CA ASP A 115 -9.43 -18.60 13.00
C ASP A 115 -9.99 -17.20 13.29
N PHE A 116 -10.51 -16.57 12.23
CA PHE A 116 -11.12 -15.25 12.31
C PHE A 116 -12.49 -15.26 12.98
N GLU A 117 -13.20 -16.40 12.98
CA GLU A 117 -14.48 -16.53 13.68
C GLU A 117 -14.25 -16.45 15.19
N LEU A 118 -13.31 -17.25 15.71
CA LEU A 118 -12.92 -17.19 17.11
C LEU A 118 -12.38 -15.81 17.51
N LEU A 119 -11.54 -15.19 16.67
CA LEU A 119 -11.04 -13.85 16.94
C LEU A 119 -12.17 -12.81 17.02
N ALA A 120 -13.16 -12.89 16.11
CA ALA A 120 -14.29 -11.96 16.08
C ALA A 120 -15.15 -12.10 17.35
N ASP A 121 -15.45 -13.32 17.78
CA ASP A 121 -16.20 -13.59 19.02
C ASP A 121 -15.48 -13.05 20.26
N MET A 122 -14.15 -13.25 20.32
CA MET A 122 -13.33 -12.74 21.40
C MET A 122 -13.28 -11.21 21.44
N LEU A 123 -13.30 -10.55 20.28
CA LEU A 123 -13.31 -9.08 20.18
C LEU A 123 -14.68 -8.49 20.54
N GLN A 124 -15.78 -9.14 20.14
CA GLN A 124 -17.13 -8.73 20.52
C GLN A 124 -17.33 -8.71 22.04
N THR A 125 -16.73 -9.66 22.75
CA THR A 125 -16.74 -9.71 24.23
C THR A 125 -16.15 -8.44 24.87
N HIS A 126 -15.29 -7.72 24.14
CA HIS A 126 -14.69 -6.46 24.56
C HIS A 126 -15.31 -5.22 23.89
N TYR A 127 -16.52 -5.35 23.31
CA TYR A 127 -17.24 -4.28 22.62
C TYR A 127 -16.49 -3.68 21.41
N VAL A 128 -15.60 -4.46 20.80
CA VAL A 128 -14.84 -4.06 19.63
C VAL A 128 -15.64 -4.40 18.36
N SER A 129 -15.83 -3.41 17.49
CA SER A 129 -16.58 -3.60 16.24
C SER A 129 -15.86 -4.53 15.26
N GLN A 130 -16.61 -5.40 14.58
CA GLN A 130 -16.08 -6.25 13.49
C GLN A 130 -15.57 -5.43 12.30
N THR A 131 -15.93 -4.15 12.19
CA THR A 131 -15.44 -3.24 11.14
C THR A 131 -13.93 -3.04 11.17
N ILE A 132 -13.28 -3.34 12.30
CA ILE A 132 -11.82 -3.33 12.44
C ILE A 132 -11.17 -4.47 11.63
N LEU A 133 -11.86 -5.59 11.43
CA LEU A 133 -11.41 -6.73 10.63
C LEU A 133 -11.68 -6.53 9.13
N SER A 134 -11.23 -5.39 8.59
CA SER A 134 -11.23 -5.14 7.14
C SER A 134 -10.29 -6.11 6.41
N GLU A 135 -10.47 -6.31 5.09
CA GLU A 135 -9.57 -7.18 4.29
C GLU A 135 -8.08 -6.82 4.41
N PRO A 136 -7.68 -5.53 4.38
CA PRO A 136 -6.30 -5.13 4.70
C PRO A 136 -5.84 -5.58 6.09
N THR A 137 -6.70 -5.41 7.12
CA THR A 137 -6.40 -5.81 8.50
C THR A 137 -6.24 -7.32 8.62
N LYS A 138 -7.13 -8.10 8.00
CA LYS A 138 -7.06 -9.56 8.01
C LYS A 138 -5.76 -10.05 7.38
N SER A 139 -5.36 -9.48 6.26
CA SER A 139 -4.08 -9.80 5.62
C SER A 139 -2.89 -9.54 6.55
N LEU A 140 -2.87 -8.41 7.25
CA LEU A 140 -1.85 -8.09 8.24
C LEU A 140 -1.87 -9.05 9.44
N ILE A 141 -3.06 -9.39 9.96
CA ILE A 141 -3.24 -10.38 11.04
C ILE A 141 -2.67 -11.73 10.63
N VAL A 142 -2.96 -12.22 9.42
CA VAL A 142 -2.41 -13.48 8.91
C VAL A 142 -0.88 -13.40 8.80
N GLN A 143 -0.33 -12.29 8.29
CA GLN A 143 1.13 -12.11 8.21
C GLN A 143 1.80 -12.17 9.59
N LEU A 144 1.28 -11.43 10.56
CA LEU A 144 1.81 -11.40 11.93
C LEU A 144 1.62 -12.75 12.64
N ALA A 145 0.46 -13.37 12.50
CA ALA A 145 0.19 -14.68 13.06
C ALA A 145 1.11 -15.76 12.47
N THR A 146 1.42 -15.69 11.17
CA THR A 146 2.37 -16.60 10.51
C THR A 146 3.80 -16.37 10.99
N LEU A 147 4.23 -15.10 11.03
CA LEU A 147 5.60 -14.72 11.37
C LEU A 147 5.93 -15.03 12.84
N TYR A 148 5.01 -14.72 13.75
CA TYR A 148 5.22 -14.85 15.20
C TYR A 148 4.51 -16.05 15.82
N ARG A 149 3.78 -16.86 15.02
CA ARG A 149 2.98 -18.01 15.47
C ARG A 149 1.98 -17.64 16.57
N LEU A 150 1.26 -16.55 16.35
CA LEU A 150 0.31 -16.00 17.33
C LEU A 150 -1.01 -16.76 17.25
N SER A 151 -1.56 -17.14 18.41
CA SER A 151 -2.93 -17.65 18.50
C SER A 151 -3.94 -16.49 18.44
N PRO A 152 -5.22 -16.78 18.14
CA PRO A 152 -6.29 -15.79 18.22
C PRO A 152 -6.34 -15.02 19.55
N ASP A 153 -6.06 -15.66 20.69
CA ASP A 153 -6.05 -15.02 22.01
C ASP A 153 -4.95 -13.96 22.15
N VAL A 154 -3.75 -14.27 21.65
CA VAL A 154 -2.61 -13.34 21.68
C VAL A 154 -2.86 -12.20 20.71
N MET A 155 -3.40 -12.50 19.53
CA MET A 155 -3.77 -11.49 18.53
C MET A 155 -4.84 -10.53 19.06
N LYS A 156 -5.86 -11.03 19.75
CA LYS A 156 -6.86 -10.19 20.44
C LYS A 156 -6.19 -9.19 21.38
N THR A 157 -5.24 -9.66 22.19
CA THR A 157 -4.54 -8.79 23.15
C THR A 157 -3.72 -7.70 22.46
N ILE A 158 -3.13 -8.02 21.30
CA ILE A 158 -2.39 -7.04 20.48
C ILE A 158 -3.36 -6.01 19.90
N ILE A 159 -4.46 -6.46 19.28
CA ILE A 159 -5.50 -5.58 18.72
C ILE A 159 -6.05 -4.62 19.80
N LEU A 160 -6.35 -5.14 21.00
CA LEU A 160 -6.84 -4.33 22.11
C LEU A 160 -5.84 -3.25 22.58
N LYS A 161 -4.53 -3.51 22.46
CA LYS A 161 -3.48 -2.55 22.81
C LYS A 161 -3.19 -1.54 21.70
N SER A 162 -3.56 -1.86 20.47
CA SER A 162 -3.32 -1.02 19.28
C SER A 162 -4.54 -0.17 18.90
N LEU A 163 -5.67 -0.27 19.63
CA LEU A 163 -6.87 0.53 19.39
C LEU A 163 -6.70 1.97 19.86
N ASN A 164 -7.01 2.91 18.97
CA ASN A 164 -7.16 4.33 19.29
C ASN A 164 -8.55 4.64 19.87
N ALA A 165 -8.71 5.86 20.39
CA ALA A 165 -9.96 6.33 21.01
C ALA A 165 -11.20 6.26 20.08
N ASP A 166 -11.00 6.21 18.76
CA ASP A 166 -12.04 6.09 17.73
C ASP A 166 -12.30 4.65 17.28
N GLN A 167 -11.73 3.66 17.96
CA GLN A 167 -11.75 2.25 17.58
C GLN A 167 -11.08 1.94 16.23
N SER A 168 -10.13 2.76 15.78
CA SER A 168 -9.24 2.44 14.67
C SER A 168 -7.94 1.77 15.15
N LEU A 169 -7.30 0.98 14.28
CA LEU A 169 -5.98 0.41 14.54
C LEU A 169 -4.89 1.45 14.27
N SER A 170 -4.00 1.64 15.24
CA SER A 170 -2.84 2.55 15.18
C SER A 170 -1.66 1.94 14.44
#